data_AF-A0AAU3HU12-F1
#
_entry.id   AF-A0AAU3HU12-F1
#
_cell.length_a   1.000
_cell.length_b   1.000
_cell.length_c   1.000
_cell.angle_alpha   90.00
_cell.angle_beta   90.00
_cell.angle_gamma   90.00
#
_symmetry.space_group_name_H-M   'P 1'
#
loop_
_entity.id
_entity.type
_entity.pdbx_description
1 polymer ?
#
loop_
_entity_poly.entity_id
_entity_poly.type
_entity_poly.pdbx_seq_one_letter_code
_entity_poly.pdbx_strand_id
1 'polypeptide(L)'
;MNITGGSRTGHDFTGDGVDDVAGVNADGLLRIYRNNAGSLSGDDVGPGWTAMDKVAAGDFTGDGKADIVAANNTTGDLNLYTSNGSGISSTTKIGSNWGGITKLTLSDIDNDGKDDVVAINGSTGDLLQYTSTGTSLKSGVEIGHGWSTMQHLI
;
A
#
# COMPACT_ATOMS: atom_id res chain seq x y z
N MET A 1 -22.45 17.45 12.29
CA MET A 1 -22.27 16.82 10.98
C MET A 1 -20.88 17.23 10.51
N ASN A 2 -19.87 16.42 10.83
CA ASN A 2 -18.49 16.71 10.44
C ASN A 2 -18.22 15.98 9.14
N ILE A 3 -18.02 16.76 8.08
CA ILE A 3 -17.53 16.30 6.79
C ILE A 3 -16.00 16.29 6.86
N THR A 4 -15.40 15.20 7.33
CA THR A 4 -13.95 14.97 7.22
C THR A 4 -13.66 14.31 5.86
N GLY A 5 -13.95 15.04 4.79
CA GLY A 5 -13.57 14.69 3.42
C GLY A 5 -12.39 15.54 2.99
N GLY A 6 -11.28 15.46 3.72
CA GLY A 6 -10.00 15.95 3.24
C GLY A 6 -9.27 14.75 2.65
N SER A 7 -8.98 14.78 1.35
CA SER A 7 -8.03 13.84 0.74
C SER A 7 -6.73 13.92 1.53
N ARG A 8 -6.48 12.91 2.37
CA ARG A 8 -5.22 12.76 3.09
C ARG A 8 -4.22 12.27 2.06
N THR A 9 -3.23 13.11 1.74
CA THR A 9 -2.15 12.77 0.81
C THR A 9 -1.02 12.00 1.51
N GLY A 10 -1.18 11.65 2.79
CA GLY A 10 -0.23 10.88 3.58
C GLY A 10 -0.91 9.75 4.35
N HIS A 11 -0.08 8.91 4.98
CA HIS A 11 -0.48 7.63 5.55
C HIS A 11 -0.33 7.66 7.06
N ASP A 12 -1.45 7.59 7.77
CA ASP A 12 -1.48 7.51 9.25
C ASP A 12 -1.28 6.06 9.67
N PHE A 13 -0.03 5.65 9.87
CA PHE A 13 0.29 4.29 10.28
C PHE A 13 -0.14 4.00 11.72
N THR A 14 -0.20 5.03 12.56
CA THR A 14 -0.41 4.93 14.02
C THR A 14 -1.88 5.04 14.44
N GLY A 15 -2.73 5.60 13.58
CA GLY A 15 -4.14 5.89 13.83
C GLY A 15 -4.35 7.10 14.74
N ASP A 16 -3.35 7.96 14.91
CA ASP A 16 -3.43 9.14 15.79
C ASP A 16 -4.02 10.37 15.09
N GLY A 17 -4.37 10.22 13.81
CA GLY A 17 -4.96 11.23 12.96
C GLY A 17 -3.94 12.08 12.21
N VAL A 18 -2.65 11.78 12.33
CA VAL A 18 -1.54 12.49 11.71
C VAL A 18 -0.83 11.57 10.71
N ASP A 19 -0.48 12.12 9.55
CA ASP A 19 0.28 11.36 8.55
C ASP A 19 1.69 11.05 9.07
N ASP A 20 2.07 9.78 8.95
CA ASP A 20 3.35 9.18 9.29
C ASP A 20 4.18 8.89 8.02
N VAL A 21 5.41 8.42 8.19
CA VAL A 21 6.31 8.06 7.08
C VAL A 21 6.82 6.64 7.25
N ALA A 22 6.89 5.86 6.18
CA ALA A 22 7.58 4.57 6.17
C ALA A 22 8.75 4.59 5.19
N GLY A 23 9.81 3.85 5.51
CA GLY A 23 10.99 3.75 4.64
C GLY A 23 11.76 2.46 4.85
N VAL A 24 12.33 1.94 3.76
CA VAL A 24 13.22 0.79 3.76
C VAL A 24 14.65 1.28 3.53
N ASN A 25 15.59 0.90 4.40
CA ASN A 25 17.00 1.26 4.22
C ASN A 25 17.72 0.30 3.24
N ALA A 26 18.99 0.58 2.96
CA ALA A 26 19.80 -0.23 2.04
C ALA A 26 19.98 -1.70 2.49
N ASP A 27 19.87 -1.98 3.79
CA ASP A 27 19.95 -3.32 4.37
C ASP A 27 18.61 -4.07 4.33
N GLY A 28 17.55 -3.43 3.81
CA GLY A 28 16.21 -4.00 3.74
C GLY A 28 15.45 -4.02 5.06
N LEU A 29 15.83 -3.16 6.01
CA LEU A 29 15.06 -2.92 7.24
C LEU A 29 13.96 -1.90 6.97
N LEU A 30 12.70 -2.32 7.15
CA LEU A 30 11.57 -1.40 7.18
C LEU A 30 11.53 -0.69 8.52
N ARG A 31 11.34 0.64 8.47
CA ARG A 31 11.07 1.50 9.61
C ARG A 31 9.80 2.31 9.37
N ILE A 32 9.00 2.46 10.41
CA ILE A 32 7.88 3.42 10.45
C ILE A 32 8.32 4.58 11.33
N TYR A 33 8.14 5.79 10.83
CA TYR A 33 8.50 7.05 11.46
C TYR A 33 7.22 7.77 11.85
N ARG A 34 6.89 7.71 13.15
CA ARG A 34 5.75 8.44 13.71
C ARG A 34 5.99 9.94 13.64
N ASN A 35 4.98 10.69 13.22
CA ASN A 35 4.99 12.15 13.23
C ASN A 35 4.50 12.73 14.57
N ASN A 36 5.44 13.21 15.37
CA ASN A 36 5.17 13.89 16.63
C ASN A 36 5.24 15.42 16.42
N ALA A 37 4.19 15.97 15.80
CA ALA A 37 4.02 17.41 15.57
C ALA A 37 5.23 18.09 14.88
N GLY A 38 5.69 17.50 13.77
CA GLY A 38 6.81 18.03 12.97
C GLY A 38 8.18 17.44 13.32
N SER A 39 8.23 16.44 14.20
CA SER A 39 9.42 15.61 14.44
C SER A 39 9.11 14.14 14.15
N LEU A 40 10.09 13.41 13.61
CA LEU A 40 9.94 11.99 13.27
C LEU A 40 10.66 11.10 14.29
N SER A 41 9.97 10.09 14.81
CA SER A 41 10.57 9.03 15.64
C SER A 41 10.40 7.68 14.94
N GLY A 42 11.52 7.04 14.57
CA GLY A 42 11.52 5.80 13.79
C GLY A 42 11.59 4.55 14.66
N ASP A 43 10.61 3.66 14.51
CA ASP A 43 10.59 2.32 15.08
C ASP A 43 11.01 1.28 14.02
N ASP A 44 11.83 0.32 14.42
CA ASP A 44 12.22 -0.80 13.55
C ASP A 44 11.06 -1.80 13.47
N VAL A 45 10.57 -2.03 12.25
CA VAL A 45 9.52 -3.02 12.00
C VAL A 45 10.14 -4.39 11.75
N GLY A 46 11.17 -4.46 10.90
CA GLY A 46 11.88 -5.70 10.63
C GLY A 46 12.59 -5.78 9.27
N PRO A 47 13.49 -6.76 9.11
CA PRO A 47 14.27 -6.96 7.88
C PRO A 47 13.46 -7.65 6.78
N GLY A 48 14.09 -7.89 5.62
CA GLY A 48 13.55 -8.75 4.55
C GLY A 48 12.87 -7.99 3.41
N TRP A 49 12.98 -6.67 3.37
CA TRP A 49 12.31 -5.83 2.38
C TRP A 49 13.09 -5.62 1.08
N THR A 50 14.31 -6.15 0.96
CA THR A 50 15.14 -6.02 -0.26
C THR A 50 14.52 -6.67 -1.51
N ALA A 51 13.64 -7.65 -1.33
CA ALA A 51 12.97 -8.36 -2.43
C ALA A 51 11.68 -7.68 -2.90
N MET A 52 11.22 -6.64 -2.20
CA MET A 52 9.97 -5.93 -2.52
C MET A 52 10.26 -4.80 -3.50
N ASP A 53 9.66 -4.83 -4.68
CA ASP A 53 10.00 -3.92 -5.79
C ASP A 53 8.89 -2.92 -6.13
N LYS A 54 7.65 -3.21 -5.69
CA LYS A 54 6.50 -2.31 -5.74
C LYS A 54 5.87 -2.32 -4.36
N VAL A 55 5.75 -1.15 -3.76
CA VAL A 55 5.27 -0.98 -2.39
C VAL A 55 4.36 0.24 -2.39
N ALA A 56 3.20 0.12 -1.75
CA ALA A 56 2.33 1.25 -1.45
C ALA A 56 1.71 1.07 -0.07
N ALA A 57 1.24 2.17 0.50
CA ALA A 57 0.55 2.21 1.77
C ALA A 57 -0.84 2.83 1.61
N GLY A 58 -1.74 2.50 2.54
CA GLY A 58 -3.16 2.84 2.47
C GLY A 58 -3.97 2.00 3.44
N ASP A 59 -5.18 2.42 3.79
CA ASP A 59 -6.07 1.73 4.74
C ASP A 59 -6.76 0.54 4.05
N PHE A 60 -5.98 -0.49 3.74
CA PHE A 60 -6.48 -1.68 3.04
C PHE A 60 -7.54 -2.43 3.85
N THR A 61 -7.37 -2.45 5.18
CA THR A 61 -8.24 -3.18 6.11
C THR A 61 -9.53 -2.42 6.46
N GLY A 62 -9.53 -1.09 6.33
CA GLY A 62 -10.62 -0.20 6.74
C GLY A 62 -10.65 0.04 8.26
N ASP A 63 -9.51 -0.11 8.94
CA ASP A 63 -9.41 0.03 10.39
C ASP A 63 -8.98 1.45 10.83
N GLY A 64 -8.79 2.34 9.86
CA GLY A 64 -8.37 3.73 10.05
C GLY A 64 -6.85 3.91 10.16
N LYS A 65 -6.06 2.85 9.94
CA LYS A 65 -4.59 2.90 9.92
C LYS A 65 -4.07 2.49 8.55
N ALA A 66 -2.94 3.06 8.17
CA ALA A 66 -2.27 2.64 6.96
C ALA A 66 -1.65 1.24 7.11
N ASP A 67 -1.98 0.38 6.16
CA ASP A 67 -1.36 -0.91 5.90
C ASP A 67 -0.33 -0.77 4.76
N ILE A 68 0.44 -1.83 4.49
CA ILE A 68 1.36 -1.88 3.35
C ILE A 68 0.99 -3.05 2.44
N VAL A 69 0.92 -2.77 1.14
CA VAL A 69 0.86 -3.80 0.11
C VAL A 69 2.18 -3.79 -0.67
N ALA A 70 2.82 -4.95 -0.77
CA ALA A 70 4.08 -5.09 -1.47
C ALA A 70 4.11 -6.31 -2.39
N ALA A 71 4.60 -6.11 -3.62
CA ALA A 71 4.89 -7.18 -4.56
C ALA A 71 6.33 -7.67 -4.36
N ASN A 72 6.49 -8.99 -4.27
CA ASN A 72 7.79 -9.64 -4.23
C ASN A 72 8.20 -10.01 -5.66
N ASN A 73 9.26 -9.41 -6.17
CA ASN A 73 9.71 -9.64 -7.55
C ASN A 73 10.26 -11.06 -7.78
N THR A 74 10.75 -11.72 -6.74
CA THR A 74 11.33 -13.07 -6.86
C THR A 74 10.23 -14.12 -6.98
N THR A 75 9.19 -14.01 -6.16
CA THR A 75 8.10 -15.01 -6.12
C THR A 75 6.89 -14.63 -6.97
N GLY A 76 6.74 -13.34 -7.29
CA GLY A 76 5.54 -12.79 -7.89
C GLY A 76 4.35 -12.73 -6.92
N ASP A 77 4.57 -12.88 -5.62
CA ASP A 77 3.49 -12.78 -4.64
C ASP A 77 3.18 -11.33 -4.30
N LEU A 78 1.90 -11.03 -4.12
CA LEU A 78 1.45 -9.79 -3.51
C LEU A 78 1.11 -10.06 -2.05
N ASN A 79 1.74 -9.35 -1.13
CA ASN A 79 1.56 -9.51 0.30
C ASN A 79 0.97 -8.24 0.92
N LEU A 80 0.01 -8.42 1.82
CA LEU A 80 -0.51 -7.42 2.73
C LEU A 80 0.24 -7.52 4.05
N TYR A 81 0.73 -6.39 4.54
CA TYR A 81 1.33 -6.22 5.85
C TYR A 81 0.43 -5.29 6.64
N THR A 82 -0.32 -5.85 7.58
CA THR A 82 -1.29 -5.08 8.36
C THR A 82 -0.61 -4.34 9.50
N SER A 83 -0.91 -3.06 9.69
CA SER A 83 -0.38 -2.29 10.81
C SER A 83 -1.26 -2.45 12.05
N ASN A 84 -0.68 -2.34 13.23
CA ASN A 84 -1.45 -2.13 14.47
C ASN A 84 -1.24 -0.74 15.09
N GLY A 85 -0.48 0.13 14.43
CA GLY A 85 -0.11 1.45 14.93
C GLY A 85 1.19 1.54 15.72
N SER A 86 1.82 0.40 15.97
CA SER A 86 3.16 0.30 16.56
C SER A 86 4.13 -0.53 15.72
N GLY A 87 3.67 -1.02 14.57
CA GLY A 87 4.42 -1.90 13.67
C GLY A 87 3.48 -2.80 12.89
N ILE A 88 4.07 -3.74 12.14
CA ILE A 88 3.33 -4.75 11.37
C ILE A 88 2.89 -5.87 12.31
N SER A 89 1.59 -6.16 12.29
CA SER A 89 0.94 -7.14 13.16
C SER A 89 0.73 -8.49 12.49
N SER A 90 0.55 -8.52 11.17
CA SER A 90 0.45 -9.75 10.40
C SER A 90 0.85 -9.56 8.94
N THR A 91 1.23 -10.66 8.29
CA THR A 91 1.53 -10.70 6.86
C THR A 91 0.68 -11.77 6.19
N THR A 92 -0.03 -11.40 5.13
CA THR A 92 -0.92 -12.31 4.39
C THR A 92 -0.63 -12.20 2.90
N LYS A 93 -0.45 -13.34 2.21
CA LYS A 93 -0.40 -13.37 0.75
C LYS A 93 -1.81 -13.15 0.20
N ILE A 94 -2.00 -12.06 -0.54
CA ILE A 94 -3.29 -11.65 -1.11
C ILE A 94 -3.35 -11.81 -2.64
N GLY A 95 -2.24 -12.18 -3.28
CA GLY A 95 -2.20 -12.41 -4.73
C GLY A 95 -0.99 -13.23 -5.17
N SER A 96 -1.08 -13.80 -6.38
CA SER A 96 0.03 -14.50 -7.07
C SER A 96 0.19 -13.93 -8.48
N ASN A 97 1.38 -14.07 -9.08
CA ASN A 97 1.73 -13.59 -10.43
C ASN A 97 1.72 -12.06 -10.59
N TRP A 98 2.05 -11.32 -9.55
CA TRP A 98 2.15 -9.86 -9.55
C TRP A 98 3.50 -9.33 -10.04
N GLY A 99 4.50 -10.18 -10.34
CA GLY A 99 5.79 -9.72 -10.88
C GLY A 99 5.71 -9.04 -12.25
N GLY A 100 4.57 -9.11 -12.94
CA GLY A 100 4.34 -8.47 -14.25
C GLY A 100 3.82 -7.03 -14.19
N ILE A 101 3.58 -6.45 -13.01
CA ILE A 101 3.12 -5.06 -12.90
C ILE A 101 4.29 -4.08 -12.98
N THR A 102 4.02 -2.86 -13.46
CA THR A 102 5.06 -1.80 -13.50
C THR A 102 4.95 -0.82 -12.35
N LYS A 103 3.75 -0.61 -11.80
CA LYS A 103 3.44 0.29 -10.67
C LYS A 103 2.22 -0.22 -9.93
N LEU A 104 2.10 0.15 -8.66
CA LEU A 104 0.87 0.04 -7.89
C LEU A 104 0.71 1.26 -6.98
N THR A 105 -0.53 1.60 -6.66
CA THR A 105 -0.93 2.53 -5.59
C THR A 105 -2.14 1.97 -4.85
N LEU A 106 -2.47 2.52 -3.68
CA LEU A 106 -3.67 2.21 -2.93
C LEU A 106 -4.61 3.43 -2.90
N SER A 107 -5.92 3.21 -3.09
CA SER A 107 -6.95 4.24 -2.96
C SER A 107 -8.34 3.62 -2.87
N ASP A 108 -9.22 4.19 -2.06
CA ASP A 108 -10.63 3.82 -2.00
C ASP A 108 -11.39 4.28 -3.26
N ILE A 109 -11.41 3.43 -4.29
CA ILE A 109 -12.01 3.74 -5.59
C ILE A 109 -13.52 3.48 -5.58
N ASP A 110 -14.00 2.50 -4.80
CA ASP A 110 -15.41 2.14 -4.72
C ASP A 110 -16.18 2.79 -3.56
N ASN A 111 -15.49 3.59 -2.74
CA ASN A 111 -16.00 4.33 -1.58
C ASN A 111 -16.57 3.41 -0.48
N ASP A 112 -15.97 2.23 -0.27
CA ASP A 112 -16.37 1.30 0.79
C ASP A 112 -15.63 1.53 2.12
N GLY A 113 -14.69 2.48 2.15
CA GLY A 113 -13.86 2.82 3.30
C GLY A 113 -12.60 1.97 3.41
N LYS A 114 -12.26 1.18 2.39
CA LYS A 114 -11.00 0.44 2.30
C LYS A 114 -10.27 0.85 1.02
N ASP A 115 -8.97 1.04 1.13
CA ASP A 115 -8.17 1.34 -0.04
C ASP A 115 -8.00 0.08 -0.92
N ASP A 116 -8.36 0.22 -2.19
CA ASP A 116 -8.20 -0.77 -3.23
C ASP A 116 -6.78 -0.77 -3.80
N VAL A 117 -6.36 -1.89 -4.39
CA VAL A 117 -5.10 -1.94 -5.14
C VAL A 117 -5.34 -1.49 -6.58
N VAL A 118 -4.65 -0.45 -7.02
CA VAL A 118 -4.62 -0.04 -8.42
C VAL A 118 -3.23 -0.33 -8.99
N ALA A 119 -3.14 -1.07 -10.08
CA ALA A 119 -1.86 -1.46 -10.68
C ALA A 119 -1.85 -1.38 -12.20
N ILE A 120 -0.67 -1.13 -12.77
CA ILE A 120 -0.46 -1.11 -14.22
C ILE A 120 0.09 -2.47 -14.66
N ASN A 121 -0.65 -3.18 -15.50
CA ASN A 121 -0.16 -4.39 -16.15
C ASN A 121 1.00 -4.03 -17.11
N GLY A 122 2.19 -4.56 -16.87
CA GLY A 122 3.38 -4.21 -17.65
C GLY A 122 3.40 -4.77 -19.08
N SER A 123 2.61 -5.80 -19.37
CA SER A 123 2.54 -6.42 -20.69
C SER A 123 1.54 -5.73 -21.62
N THR A 124 0.41 -5.27 -21.07
CA THR A 124 -0.68 -4.66 -21.85
C THR A 124 -0.73 -3.13 -21.72
N GLY A 125 -0.21 -2.58 -20.62
CA GLY A 125 -0.36 -1.16 -20.29
C GLY A 125 -1.74 -0.81 -19.73
N ASP A 126 -2.52 -1.80 -19.30
CA ASP A 126 -3.84 -1.58 -18.70
C ASP A 126 -3.70 -1.14 -17.23
N LEU A 127 -4.58 -0.22 -16.82
CA LEU A 127 -4.78 0.16 -15.43
C LEU A 127 -5.90 -0.71 -14.86
N LEU A 128 -5.56 -1.49 -13.84
CA LEU A 128 -6.47 -2.44 -13.20
C LEU A 128 -6.74 -2.01 -11.76
N GLN A 129 -8.02 -1.97 -11.37
CA GLN A 129 -8.47 -1.88 -9.98
C GLN A 129 -8.73 -3.30 -9.46
N TYR A 130 -8.21 -3.60 -8.27
CA TYR A 130 -8.50 -4.82 -7.53
C TYR A 130 -9.13 -4.41 -6.21
N THR A 131 -10.44 -4.63 -6.09
CA THR A 131 -11.19 -4.21 -4.90
C THR A 131 -10.73 -4.97 -3.66
N SER A 132 -10.42 -4.25 -2.58
CA SER A 132 -10.09 -4.83 -1.28
C SER A 132 -11.32 -5.44 -0.62
N THR A 133 -11.13 -6.53 0.11
CA THR A 133 -12.14 -7.04 1.05
C THR A 133 -11.79 -6.72 2.50
N GLY A 134 -10.61 -6.14 2.73
CA GLY A 134 -9.97 -5.97 4.04
C GLY A 134 -9.00 -7.10 4.39
N THR A 135 -9.06 -8.24 3.69
CA THR A 135 -8.15 -9.38 3.92
C THR A 135 -7.65 -10.05 2.63
N SER A 136 -8.26 -9.73 1.50
CA SER A 136 -7.96 -10.29 0.18
C SER A 136 -8.39 -9.33 -0.92
N LEU A 137 -8.11 -9.68 -2.17
CA LEU A 137 -8.54 -8.93 -3.36
C LEU A 137 -9.65 -9.66 -4.11
N LYS A 138 -10.59 -8.89 -4.69
CA LYS A 138 -11.45 -9.38 -5.77
C LYS A 138 -10.66 -9.44 -7.09
N SER A 139 -11.28 -10.04 -8.10
CA SER A 139 -10.73 -10.04 -9.46
C SER A 139 -10.51 -8.62 -9.96
N GLY A 140 -9.38 -8.41 -10.67
CA GLY A 140 -9.06 -7.13 -11.27
C GLY A 140 -10.09 -6.73 -12.32
N VAL A 141 -10.54 -5.48 -12.24
CA VAL A 141 -11.38 -4.82 -13.24
C VAL A 141 -10.52 -3.79 -13.93
N GLU A 142 -10.60 -3.77 -15.26
CA GLU A 142 -9.91 -2.77 -16.03
C GLU A 142 -10.63 -1.43 -15.96
N ILE A 143 -9.88 -0.39 -15.63
CA ILE A 143 -10.38 0.98 -15.43
C ILE A 143 -9.65 1.98 -16.34
N GLY A 144 -8.75 1.51 -17.20
CA GLY A 144 -8.07 2.34 -18.19
C GLY A 144 -7.05 1.56 -19.01
N HIS A 145 -6.61 2.18 -20.12
CA HIS A 145 -5.64 1.62 -21.05
C HIS A 145 -4.55 2.65 -21.41
N GLY A 146 -3.40 2.18 -21.90
CA GLY A 146 -2.33 3.05 -22.40
C GLY A 146 -1.45 3.68 -21.31
N TRP A 147 -1.41 3.08 -20.13
CA TRP A 147 -0.67 3.59 -18.97
C TRP A 147 0.82 3.21 -18.96
N SER A 148 1.31 2.54 -20.01
CA SER A 148 2.71 2.09 -20.12
C SER A 148 3.74 3.23 -20.09
N THR A 149 3.34 4.45 -20.42
CA THR A 149 4.23 5.64 -20.42
C THR A 149 4.28 6.36 -19.08
N MET A 150 3.44 5.99 -18.11
CA MET A 150 3.41 6.69 -16.83
C MET A 150 4.70 6.45 -16.05
N GLN A 151 5.25 7.51 -15.47
CA GLN A 151 6.47 7.44 -14.67
C GLN A 151 6.18 7.23 -13.19
N HIS A 152 5.05 7.76 -12.71
CA HIS A 152 4.57 7.65 -11.34
C HIS A 152 3.07 7.31 -11.35
N LEU A 153 2.65 6.54 -10.35
CA LEU A 153 1.25 6.27 -10.03
C LEU A 153 1.13 6.54 -8.53
N ILE A 154 0.52 7.67 -8.19
CA ILE A 154 0.42 8.23 -6.84
C ILE A 154 -0.92 8.93 -6.69
#